data_AF-A0A7C5DLW3-F1
#
_entry.id   AF-A0A7C5DLW3-F1
#
_cell.length_a   1.000
_cell.length_b   1.000
_cell.length_c   1.000
_cell.angle_alpha   90.00
_cell.angle_beta   90.00
_cell.angle_gamma   90.00
#
_symmetry.space_group_name_H-M   'P 1'
#
loop_
_entity.id
_entity.type
_entity.pdbx_description
1 polymer ?
#
loop_
_entity_poly.entity_id
_entity_poly.type
_entity_poly.pdbx_seq_one_letter_code
_entity_poly.pdbx_strand_id
1 'polypeptide(L)'
;MDKLKYVGKPVVRIDGKEKVSGATRFTDDLEYGQNMLYAALVESTEAHALIKSIDTTEAEKYRGVVAVFTGKDFPYKFGLYMKDRYIFAMDRVRFVGEQVAAVVSRDKRIAEKAAKLVKVEYDPLPALFDQMESLKNDAVLIHPDLGEYVHVPWFFPQAKTNIAHWRKTRRGDIEKGFAEADYILEDTYRVPRYAHCPIETHAAVGLCDLSGRLTVWASSQSPHTQRNLFVEALAPLGFTHKDVRVIAPPIGGGFGGKAGVSMEILAAAMATKLRGNPVRVIWSREREFYNTSQRLGVIAKLKIGVKNDGMFTAIDHRLYWDAGASAEYGANVVNAVGLSATGPYRFQNIFIDSVCLYTNLPPCGAYRGFGYSEFMFGLESHINRIATHLKMDPVTLRKKNAIQEGDILAYGVPMNPSGLLKAIDAVEKEIEWSKKVKPIDPNKVIGKGFSLIWKAPAMPPNASS
;
A
#
# COMPACT_ATOMS: atom_id res chain seq x y z
N MET A 1 -10.97 10.98 -33.28
CA MET A 1 -11.91 10.56 -32.21
C MET A 1 -13.32 11.11 -32.39
N ASP A 2 -13.54 12.19 -33.16
CA ASP A 2 -14.88 12.81 -33.31
C ASP A 2 -15.95 11.96 -33.99
N LYS A 3 -15.57 10.86 -34.65
CA LYS A 3 -16.52 9.90 -35.23
C LYS A 3 -17.01 8.84 -34.22
N LEU A 4 -16.43 8.78 -33.01
CA LEU A 4 -16.81 7.80 -32.00
C LEU A 4 -17.97 8.33 -31.15
N LYS A 5 -19.01 7.52 -30.95
CA LYS A 5 -20.24 7.93 -30.26
C LYS A 5 -20.02 8.26 -28.76
N TYR A 6 -19.11 7.56 -28.09
CA TYR A 6 -18.91 7.66 -26.64
C TYR A 6 -17.46 7.93 -26.21
N VAL A 7 -16.46 7.40 -26.94
CA VAL A 7 -15.05 7.53 -26.56
C VAL A 7 -14.58 8.99 -26.70
N GLY A 8 -14.05 9.56 -25.63
CA GLY A 8 -13.57 10.96 -25.59
C GLY A 8 -14.69 12.01 -25.47
N LYS A 9 -15.93 11.60 -25.20
CA LYS A 9 -17.08 12.49 -25.00
C LYS A 9 -17.55 12.46 -23.53
N PRO A 10 -18.10 13.56 -22.98
CA PRO A 10 -18.71 13.53 -21.65
C PRO A 10 -19.98 12.68 -21.70
N VAL A 11 -20.00 11.58 -20.93
CA VAL A 11 -21.14 10.65 -20.84
C VAL A 11 -21.59 10.51 -19.38
N VAL A 12 -22.89 10.36 -19.17
CA VAL A 12 -23.45 10.08 -17.85
C VAL A 12 -23.07 8.65 -17.46
N ARG A 13 -22.58 8.47 -16.23
CA ARG A 13 -22.24 7.15 -15.72
C ARG A 13 -23.49 6.29 -15.55
N ILE A 14 -23.40 5.02 -15.96
CA ILE A 14 -24.50 4.05 -15.86
C ILE A 14 -25.00 3.83 -14.42
N ASP A 15 -24.11 3.97 -13.43
CA ASP A 15 -24.38 3.79 -12.01
C ASP A 15 -24.68 5.13 -11.29
N GLY A 16 -24.83 6.23 -12.03
CA GLY A 16 -25.00 7.57 -11.46
C GLY A 16 -26.35 7.75 -10.75
N LYS A 17 -27.44 7.30 -11.38
CA LYS A 17 -28.81 7.52 -10.87
C LYS A 17 -29.03 6.86 -9.51
N GLU A 18 -28.61 5.60 -9.35
CA GLU A 18 -28.77 4.87 -8.08
C GLU A 18 -27.94 5.48 -6.95
N LYS A 19 -26.74 5.99 -7.25
CA LYS A 19 -25.87 6.61 -6.25
C LYS A 19 -26.44 7.92 -5.72
N VAL A 20 -26.96 8.77 -6.59
CA VAL A 20 -27.53 10.07 -6.17
C VAL A 20 -28.89 9.92 -5.50
N SER A 21 -29.60 8.82 -5.73
CA SER A 21 -30.88 8.52 -5.06
C SER A 21 -30.73 7.71 -3.77
N GLY A 22 -29.51 7.29 -3.39
CA GLY A 22 -29.29 6.42 -2.24
C GLY A 22 -29.77 4.97 -2.43
N ALA A 23 -30.03 4.54 -3.66
CA ALA A 23 -30.51 3.19 -3.97
C ALA A 23 -29.35 2.18 -4.12
N THR A 24 -28.13 2.64 -4.36
CA THR A 24 -26.94 1.79 -4.44
C THR A 24 -26.65 1.15 -3.08
N ARG A 25 -26.60 -0.19 -3.05
CA ARG A 25 -26.22 -0.95 -1.84
C ARG A 25 -24.73 -1.24 -1.82
N PHE A 26 -24.04 -0.72 -0.82
CA PHE A 26 -22.64 -1.01 -0.49
C PHE A 26 -22.56 -2.28 0.38
N THR A 27 -21.36 -2.68 0.79
CA THR A 27 -21.17 -3.94 1.52
C THR A 27 -21.84 -3.92 2.90
N ASP A 28 -21.81 -2.80 3.61
CA ASP A 28 -22.44 -2.68 4.94
C ASP A 28 -23.99 -2.67 4.85
N ASP A 29 -24.54 -2.26 3.70
CA ASP A 29 -25.98 -2.25 3.44
C ASP A 29 -26.56 -3.65 3.21
N LEU A 30 -25.73 -4.70 3.16
CA LEU A 30 -26.18 -6.07 2.92
C LEU A 30 -26.81 -6.69 4.17
N GLU A 31 -28.12 -6.85 4.14
CA GLU A 31 -28.91 -7.39 5.24
C GLU A 31 -29.12 -8.90 5.11
N TYR A 32 -29.05 -9.61 6.24
CA TYR A 32 -29.33 -11.06 6.34
C TYR A 32 -30.28 -11.39 7.50
N GLY A 33 -31.05 -10.40 7.95
CA GLY A 33 -32.02 -10.53 9.04
C GLY A 33 -31.40 -11.11 10.31
N GLN A 34 -32.14 -12.00 10.97
CA GLN A 34 -31.77 -12.63 12.25
C GLN A 34 -30.58 -13.60 12.13
N ASN A 35 -30.23 -14.02 10.91
CA ASN A 35 -29.13 -14.95 10.68
C ASN A 35 -27.75 -14.27 10.75
N MET A 36 -27.69 -12.94 10.63
CA MET A 36 -26.45 -12.19 10.70
C MET A 36 -25.76 -12.36 12.05
N LEU A 37 -24.48 -12.72 11.99
CA LEU A 37 -23.55 -12.70 13.11
C LEU A 37 -22.61 -11.51 12.97
N TYR A 38 -22.36 -10.84 14.09
CA TYR A 38 -21.43 -9.71 14.20
C TYR A 38 -20.20 -10.18 14.97
N ALA A 39 -19.02 -9.95 14.38
CA ALA A 39 -17.76 -10.20 15.04
C ALA A 39 -17.18 -8.92 15.63
N ALA A 40 -16.87 -8.94 16.93
CA ALA A 40 -16.08 -7.94 17.60
C ALA A 40 -14.66 -8.47 17.77
N LEU A 41 -13.67 -7.72 17.27
CA LEU A 41 -12.27 -8.12 17.35
C LEU A 41 -11.62 -7.65 18.64
N VAL A 42 -10.75 -8.52 19.16
CA VAL A 42 -9.79 -8.25 20.23
C VAL A 42 -8.46 -7.95 19.57
N GLU A 43 -7.97 -6.74 19.80
CA GLU A 43 -6.83 -6.15 19.11
C GLU A 43 -5.66 -5.96 20.09
N SER A 44 -4.43 -6.06 19.59
CA SER A 44 -3.24 -5.83 20.39
C SER A 44 -3.20 -4.41 20.95
N THR A 45 -2.91 -4.28 22.24
CA THR A 45 -2.54 -3.00 22.86
C THR A 45 -1.04 -2.72 22.81
N GLU A 46 -0.23 -3.73 22.46
CA GLU A 46 1.23 -3.66 22.39
C GLU A 46 1.71 -3.48 20.95
N ALA A 47 2.75 -2.65 20.77
CA ALA A 47 3.40 -2.45 19.47
C ALA A 47 4.29 -3.65 19.08
N HIS A 48 4.89 -4.32 20.05
CA HIS A 48 5.66 -5.53 19.84
C HIS A 48 5.69 -6.36 21.12
N ALA A 49 5.19 -7.58 21.10
CA ALA A 49 5.21 -8.46 22.27
C ALA A 49 5.02 -9.92 21.88
N LEU A 50 5.61 -10.85 22.63
CA LEU A 50 5.22 -12.26 22.56
C LEU A 50 3.87 -12.46 23.24
N ILE A 51 3.03 -13.33 22.68
CA ILE A 51 1.76 -13.72 23.29
C ILE A 51 2.06 -14.87 24.25
N LYS A 52 1.89 -14.67 25.56
CA LYS A 52 2.05 -15.72 26.57
C LYS A 52 0.80 -16.60 26.65
N SER A 53 -0.36 -15.97 26.75
CA SER A 53 -1.64 -16.65 26.87
C SER A 53 -2.79 -15.78 26.33
N ILE A 54 -3.86 -16.44 25.90
CA ILE A 54 -5.15 -15.83 25.54
C ILE A 54 -6.21 -16.63 26.29
N ASP A 55 -6.88 -15.99 27.25
CA ASP A 55 -8.00 -16.57 28.00
C ASP A 55 -9.33 -16.04 27.46
N THR A 56 -10.11 -16.94 26.88
CA THR A 56 -11.43 -16.69 26.30
C THR A 56 -12.59 -17.11 27.20
N THR A 57 -12.30 -17.70 28.36
CA THR A 57 -13.27 -18.43 29.20
C THR A 57 -14.49 -17.58 29.58
N GLU A 58 -14.27 -16.33 30.00
CA GLU A 58 -15.36 -15.44 30.42
C GLU A 58 -16.14 -14.87 29.24
N ALA A 59 -15.49 -14.68 28.09
CA ALA A 59 -16.17 -14.27 26.86
C ALA A 59 -17.10 -15.39 26.34
N GLU A 60 -16.65 -16.64 26.38
CA GLU A 60 -17.43 -17.81 25.94
C GLU A 60 -18.69 -18.04 26.79
N LYS A 61 -18.61 -17.78 28.10
CA LYS A 61 -19.76 -17.88 29.02
C LYS A 61 -20.74 -16.72 28.90
N TYR A 62 -20.37 -15.63 28.22
CA TYR A 62 -21.21 -14.43 28.16
C TYR A 62 -22.50 -14.71 27.37
N ARG A 63 -23.65 -14.44 27.97
CA ARG A 63 -24.95 -14.74 27.36
C ARG A 63 -25.10 -14.07 25.99
N GLY A 64 -25.38 -14.90 24.99
CA GLY A 64 -25.60 -14.46 23.60
C GLY A 64 -24.35 -14.53 22.72
N VAL A 65 -23.18 -14.89 23.26
CA VAL A 65 -22.02 -15.26 22.45
C VAL A 65 -22.29 -16.59 21.74
N VAL A 66 -21.94 -16.63 20.46
CA VAL A 66 -22.10 -17.80 19.58
C VAL A 66 -20.78 -18.55 19.47
N ALA A 67 -19.66 -17.83 19.33
CA ALA A 67 -18.32 -18.41 19.25
C ALA A 67 -17.25 -17.38 19.61
N VAL A 68 -16.10 -17.88 20.05
CA VAL A 68 -14.86 -17.11 20.17
C VAL A 68 -13.79 -17.81 19.34
N PHE A 69 -12.99 -17.05 18.59
CA PHE A 69 -11.91 -17.56 17.75
C PHE A 69 -10.59 -16.90 18.10
N THR A 70 -9.51 -17.67 18.02
CA THR A 70 -8.13 -17.22 18.22
C THR A 70 -7.24 -17.74 17.09
N GLY A 71 -5.93 -17.46 17.15
CA GLY A 71 -4.96 -18.05 16.23
C GLY A 71 -4.99 -19.59 16.21
N LYS A 72 -5.37 -20.24 17.32
CA LYS A 72 -5.43 -21.72 17.40
C LYS A 72 -6.44 -22.33 16.42
N ASP A 73 -7.51 -21.61 16.11
CA ASP A 73 -8.56 -22.06 15.19
C ASP A 73 -8.15 -21.95 13.72
N PHE A 74 -7.22 -21.04 13.44
CA PHE A 74 -6.76 -20.67 12.10
C PHE A 74 -5.24 -20.41 12.09
N PRO A 75 -4.38 -21.41 12.36
CA PRO A 75 -2.93 -21.24 12.47
C PRO A 75 -2.26 -21.13 11.08
N TYR A 76 -2.88 -20.39 10.16
CA TYR A 76 -2.52 -20.34 8.75
C TYR A 76 -2.04 -18.94 8.39
N LYS A 77 -0.91 -18.90 7.67
CA LYS A 77 -0.38 -17.66 7.13
C LYS A 77 -1.02 -17.30 5.80
N PHE A 78 -1.13 -16.01 5.54
CA PHE A 78 -1.54 -15.44 4.27
C PHE A 78 -0.69 -14.22 3.95
N GLY A 79 -0.76 -13.77 2.70
CA GLY A 79 -0.18 -12.52 2.25
C GLY A 79 0.08 -12.55 0.74
N LEU A 80 0.02 -11.38 0.11
CA LEU A 80 -0.05 -11.28 -1.34
C LEU A 80 1.24 -11.67 -2.05
N TYR A 81 2.36 -11.10 -1.60
CA TYR A 81 3.68 -11.33 -2.18
C TYR A 81 4.62 -12.12 -1.25
N MET A 82 4.30 -12.11 0.04
CA MET A 82 5.01 -12.77 1.14
C MET A 82 3.94 -13.26 2.11
N LYS A 83 4.01 -14.52 2.55
CA LYS A 83 3.08 -15.08 3.55
C LYS A 83 3.61 -14.81 4.95
N ASP A 84 3.52 -13.55 5.38
CA ASP A 84 4.08 -13.05 6.64
C ASP A 84 3.05 -12.68 7.70
N ARG A 85 1.74 -12.82 7.42
CA ARG A 85 0.66 -12.55 8.36
C ARG A 85 -0.12 -13.80 8.72
N TYR A 86 -0.56 -13.90 9.97
CA TYR A 86 -1.57 -14.89 10.38
C TYR A 86 -2.97 -14.27 10.35
N ILE A 87 -3.99 -15.11 10.20
CA ILE A 87 -5.40 -14.68 10.28
C ILE A 87 -5.68 -14.00 11.63
N PHE A 88 -5.25 -14.63 12.73
CA PHE A 88 -5.12 -14.01 14.04
C PHE A 88 -3.69 -14.21 14.52
N ALA A 89 -3.14 -13.23 15.25
CA ALA A 89 -1.80 -13.30 15.82
C ALA A 89 -1.61 -14.61 16.62
N MET A 90 -0.46 -15.27 16.39
CA MET A 90 -0.15 -16.58 16.94
C MET A 90 0.90 -16.50 18.05
N ASP A 91 2.13 -16.21 17.65
CA ASP A 91 3.30 -16.21 18.53
C ASP A 91 3.56 -14.83 19.15
N ARG A 92 3.27 -13.78 18.38
CA ARG A 92 3.55 -12.39 18.74
C ARG A 92 2.58 -11.44 18.08
N VAL A 93 2.51 -10.24 18.66
CA VAL A 93 1.93 -9.05 18.05
C VAL A 93 3.07 -8.12 17.59
N ARG A 94 2.85 -7.43 16.47
CA ARG A 94 3.84 -6.65 15.71
C ARG A 94 3.44 -5.20 15.53
N PHE A 95 2.20 -4.83 15.86
CA PHE A 95 1.74 -3.45 15.90
C PHE A 95 0.50 -3.33 16.79
N VAL A 96 0.25 -2.12 17.31
CA VAL A 96 -0.99 -1.81 18.04
C VAL A 96 -2.17 -1.91 17.07
N GLY A 97 -3.16 -2.73 17.41
CA GLY A 97 -4.31 -3.02 16.55
C GLY A 97 -4.33 -4.41 15.94
N GLU A 98 -3.20 -5.15 15.94
CA GLU A 98 -3.13 -6.49 15.35
C GLU A 98 -4.18 -7.42 15.96
N GLN A 99 -4.89 -8.17 15.12
CA GLN A 99 -6.03 -8.98 15.54
C GLN A 99 -5.56 -10.24 16.27
N VAL A 100 -5.96 -10.42 17.53
CA VAL A 100 -5.56 -11.56 18.37
C VAL A 100 -6.69 -12.58 18.53
N ALA A 101 -7.92 -12.09 18.64
CA ALA A 101 -9.11 -12.93 18.76
C ALA A 101 -10.35 -12.24 18.17
N ALA A 102 -11.44 -12.98 18.03
CA ALA A 102 -12.75 -12.46 17.67
C ALA A 102 -13.84 -13.10 18.54
N VAL A 103 -14.80 -12.30 18.99
CA VAL A 103 -16.02 -12.76 19.67
C VAL A 103 -17.21 -12.51 18.75
N VAL A 104 -18.02 -13.54 18.53
CA VAL A 104 -19.12 -13.54 17.56
C VAL A 104 -20.46 -13.65 18.28
N SER A 105 -21.42 -12.80 17.94
CA SER A 105 -22.78 -12.82 18.48
C SER A 105 -23.82 -12.39 17.44
N ARG A 106 -25.10 -12.72 17.65
CA ARG A 106 -26.23 -12.17 16.88
C ARG A 106 -26.51 -10.69 17.16
N ASP A 107 -25.99 -10.17 18.27
CA ASP A 107 -26.09 -8.75 18.63
C ASP A 107 -24.68 -8.13 18.69
N LYS A 108 -24.46 -7.08 17.90
CA LYS A 108 -23.19 -6.35 17.85
C LYS A 108 -22.73 -5.88 19.24
N ARG A 109 -23.64 -5.37 20.08
CA ARG A 109 -23.32 -4.86 21.42
C ARG A 109 -22.93 -6.00 22.37
N ILE A 110 -23.52 -7.18 22.21
CA ILE A 110 -23.12 -8.38 22.97
C ILE A 110 -21.72 -8.81 22.58
N ALA A 111 -21.42 -8.89 21.27
CA ALA A 111 -20.08 -9.19 20.79
C ALA A 111 -19.03 -8.20 21.34
N GLU A 112 -19.30 -6.90 21.26
CA GLU A 112 -18.40 -5.85 21.76
C GLU A 112 -18.17 -5.90 23.28
N LYS A 113 -19.21 -6.21 24.07
CA LYS A 113 -19.08 -6.37 25.53
C LYS A 113 -18.28 -7.61 25.88
N ALA A 114 -18.58 -8.74 25.25
CA ALA A 114 -17.90 -10.01 25.51
C ALA A 114 -16.44 -9.99 25.04
N ALA A 115 -16.11 -9.28 23.95
CA ALA A 115 -14.73 -9.09 23.50
C ALA A 115 -13.83 -8.45 24.56
N LYS A 116 -14.37 -7.57 25.42
CA LYS A 116 -13.63 -6.96 26.54
C LYS A 116 -13.31 -7.94 27.69
N LEU A 117 -13.92 -9.13 27.69
CA LEU A 117 -13.67 -10.17 28.69
C LEU A 117 -12.55 -11.12 28.27
N VAL A 118 -12.11 -11.07 27.02
CA VAL A 118 -10.93 -11.81 26.56
C VAL A 118 -9.70 -11.17 27.16
N LYS A 119 -8.90 -11.96 27.88
CA LYS A 119 -7.64 -11.50 28.50
C LYS A 119 -6.47 -12.01 27.68
N VAL A 120 -5.57 -11.10 27.31
CA VAL A 120 -4.33 -11.45 26.60
C VAL A 120 -3.16 -11.05 27.47
N GLU A 121 -2.27 -11.99 27.73
CA GLU A 121 -1.03 -11.75 28.46
C GLU A 121 0.14 -11.62 27.49
N TYR A 122 0.87 -10.52 27.60
CA TYR A 122 1.98 -10.18 26.73
C TYR A 122 3.31 -10.20 27.49
N ASP A 123 4.37 -10.54 26.75
CA ASP A 123 5.76 -10.29 27.15
C ASP A 123 6.34 -9.24 26.20
N PRO A 124 6.39 -7.95 26.61
CA PRO A 124 6.78 -6.86 25.73
C PRO A 124 8.17 -7.03 25.13
N LEU A 125 8.30 -6.66 23.86
CA LEU A 125 9.55 -6.60 23.13
C LEU A 125 9.85 -5.15 22.74
N PRO A 126 11.12 -4.78 22.51
CA PRO A 126 11.43 -3.48 21.93
C PRO A 126 10.69 -3.29 20.59
N ALA A 127 10.13 -2.11 20.37
CA ALA A 127 9.42 -1.76 19.14
C ALA A 127 10.24 -0.77 18.30
N LEU A 128 10.18 -0.93 16.98
CA LEU A 128 10.88 -0.11 16.00
C LEU A 128 9.87 0.78 15.27
N PHE A 129 10.00 2.09 15.39
CA PHE A 129 9.08 3.06 14.75
C PHE A 129 9.73 3.89 13.64
N ASP A 130 11.04 3.75 13.44
CA ASP A 130 11.79 4.38 12.35
C ASP A 130 12.47 3.28 11.51
N GLN A 131 12.25 3.31 10.19
CA GLN A 131 12.81 2.33 9.27
C GLN A 131 14.35 2.31 9.26
N MET A 132 15.01 3.42 9.58
CA MET A 132 16.48 3.48 9.68
C MET A 132 17.00 2.74 10.91
N GLU A 133 16.20 2.65 11.98
CA GLU A 133 16.52 1.79 13.12
C GLU A 133 16.34 0.33 12.76
N SER A 134 15.27 -0.02 12.03
CA SER A 134 15.06 -1.37 11.50
C SER A 134 16.17 -1.88 10.59
N LEU A 135 16.88 -0.97 9.91
CA LEU A 135 17.99 -1.30 9.01
C LEU A 135 19.29 -1.69 9.75
N LYS A 136 19.43 -1.36 11.04
CA LYS A 136 20.64 -1.68 11.80
C LYS A 136 20.83 -3.19 11.97
N ASN A 137 22.07 -3.65 12.00
CA ASN A 137 22.40 -5.09 12.10
C ASN A 137 21.97 -5.72 13.43
N ASP A 138 21.84 -4.92 14.49
CA ASP A 138 21.45 -5.32 15.85
C ASP A 138 19.98 -5.00 16.17
N ALA A 139 19.19 -4.58 15.18
CA ALA A 139 17.78 -4.29 15.35
C ALA A 139 17.01 -5.56 15.78
N VAL A 140 16.06 -5.40 16.72
CA VAL A 140 15.13 -6.47 17.08
C VAL A 140 14.36 -6.95 15.85
N LEU A 141 14.24 -8.27 15.68
CA LEU A 141 13.57 -8.85 14.52
C LEU A 141 12.06 -8.88 14.72
N ILE A 142 11.34 -8.20 13.82
CA ILE A 142 9.86 -8.22 13.78
C ILE A 142 9.35 -9.55 13.21
N HIS A 143 10.10 -10.10 12.24
CA HIS A 143 9.88 -11.40 11.64
C HIS A 143 11.14 -12.26 11.78
N PRO A 144 11.34 -12.97 12.91
CA PRO A 144 12.53 -13.81 13.09
C PRO A 144 12.68 -14.89 12.01
N ASP A 145 11.57 -15.42 11.52
CA ASP A 145 11.54 -16.50 10.52
C ASP A 145 11.43 -15.97 9.08
N LEU A 146 11.83 -14.72 8.82
CA LEU A 146 11.70 -14.08 7.49
C LEU A 146 12.31 -14.94 6.37
N GLY A 147 13.38 -15.68 6.65
CA GLY A 147 14.02 -16.56 5.66
C GLY A 147 13.21 -17.81 5.28
N GLU A 148 12.15 -18.13 6.02
CA GLU A 148 11.32 -19.32 5.82
C GLU A 148 9.97 -19.01 5.17
N TYR A 149 9.65 -17.72 5.01
CA TYR A 149 8.35 -17.31 4.46
C TYR A 149 8.26 -17.63 2.97
N VAL A 150 7.12 -18.18 2.58
CA VAL A 150 6.80 -18.37 1.16
C VAL A 150 6.58 -16.99 0.52
N HIS A 151 7.29 -16.72 -0.57
CA HIS A 151 7.19 -15.45 -1.30
C HIS A 151 7.34 -15.63 -2.81
N VAL A 152 6.97 -14.59 -3.55
CA VAL A 152 7.15 -14.55 -5.00
C VAL A 152 8.64 -14.51 -5.38
N PRO A 153 9.06 -15.15 -6.49
CA PRO A 153 10.48 -15.37 -6.79
C PRO A 153 11.26 -14.10 -7.16
N TRP A 154 10.56 -12.99 -7.47
CA TRP A 154 11.20 -11.70 -7.77
C TRP A 154 11.36 -10.80 -6.53
N PHE A 155 11.07 -11.31 -5.33
CA PHE A 155 11.34 -10.63 -4.06
C PHE A 155 12.56 -11.21 -3.36
N PHE A 156 13.38 -10.34 -2.78
CA PHE A 156 14.67 -10.69 -2.17
C PHE A 156 14.70 -10.28 -0.68
N PRO A 157 13.98 -10.99 0.21
CA PRO A 157 14.08 -10.77 1.65
C PRO A 157 15.50 -11.13 2.15
N GLN A 158 15.93 -10.51 3.25
CA GLN A 158 17.21 -10.82 3.89
C GLN A 158 16.94 -11.46 5.26
N ALA A 159 17.17 -12.77 5.38
CA ALA A 159 16.99 -13.50 6.63
C ALA A 159 17.80 -12.86 7.77
N LYS A 160 17.28 -12.93 9.00
CA LYS A 160 17.90 -12.32 10.21
C LYS A 160 18.08 -10.80 10.12
N THR A 161 17.24 -10.12 9.34
CA THR A 161 17.14 -8.66 9.27
C THR A 161 15.67 -8.25 9.21
N ASN A 162 15.37 -6.95 9.22
CA ASN A 162 14.04 -6.43 8.95
C ASN A 162 13.83 -6.01 7.48
N ILE A 163 14.63 -6.51 6.54
CA ILE A 163 14.53 -6.17 5.11
C ILE A 163 13.62 -7.18 4.39
N ALA A 164 12.37 -6.79 4.16
CA ALA A 164 11.36 -7.58 3.44
C ALA A 164 11.68 -7.74 1.94
N HIS A 165 12.32 -6.72 1.36
CA HIS A 165 12.70 -6.69 -0.05
C HIS A 165 13.80 -5.65 -0.29
N TRP A 166 14.79 -5.97 -1.13
CA TRP A 166 15.79 -5.01 -1.59
C TRP A 166 15.89 -5.04 -3.12
N ARG A 167 15.37 -3.99 -3.77
CA ARG A 167 15.54 -3.79 -5.21
C ARG A 167 16.81 -3.00 -5.49
N LYS A 168 17.71 -3.59 -6.28
CA LYS A 168 18.93 -2.96 -6.77
C LYS A 168 18.82 -2.74 -8.28
N THR A 169 19.00 -1.50 -8.73
CA THR A 169 19.09 -1.16 -10.16
C THR A 169 20.42 -0.45 -10.40
N ARG A 170 21.20 -0.92 -11.37
CA ARG A 170 22.54 -0.42 -11.70
C ARG A 170 22.67 -0.26 -13.21
N ARG A 171 23.27 0.84 -13.64
CA ARG A 171 23.62 1.07 -15.05
C ARG A 171 24.80 2.03 -15.15
N GLY A 172 25.70 1.80 -16.09
CA GLY A 172 26.88 2.65 -16.29
C GLY A 172 27.87 2.53 -15.14
N ASP A 173 28.69 3.57 -14.98
CA ASP A 173 29.78 3.68 -14.00
C ASP A 173 29.52 4.91 -13.13
N ILE A 174 29.15 4.69 -11.87
CA ILE A 174 28.67 5.77 -10.99
C ILE A 174 29.81 6.71 -10.59
N GLU A 175 31.02 6.17 -10.38
CA GLU A 175 32.23 6.92 -10.06
C GLU A 175 32.61 7.83 -11.23
N LYS A 176 32.62 7.30 -12.46
CA LYS A 176 32.85 8.08 -13.68
C LYS A 176 31.80 9.18 -13.84
N GLY A 177 30.52 8.86 -13.64
CA GLY A 177 29.45 9.83 -13.79
C GLY A 177 29.56 11.02 -12.84
N PHE A 178 30.00 10.79 -11.59
CA PHE A 178 30.27 11.89 -10.66
C PHE A 178 31.58 12.63 -10.97
N ALA A 179 32.62 11.95 -11.46
CA ALA A 179 33.87 12.60 -11.89
C ALA A 179 33.67 13.54 -13.09
N GLU A 180 32.69 13.26 -13.96
CA GLU A 180 32.33 14.09 -15.11
C GLU A 180 31.37 15.25 -14.77
N ALA A 181 30.90 15.35 -13.52
CA ALA A 181 29.99 16.40 -13.09
C ALA A 181 30.76 17.69 -12.74
N ASP A 182 30.23 18.83 -13.16
CA ASP A 182 30.75 20.14 -12.74
C ASP A 182 30.19 20.54 -11.36
N TYR A 183 29.01 20.01 -11.03
CA TYR A 183 28.35 20.21 -9.75
C TYR A 183 27.66 18.92 -9.29
N ILE A 184 27.73 18.65 -7.99
CA ILE A 184 27.08 17.51 -7.35
C ILE A 184 26.26 18.03 -6.18
N LEU A 185 24.97 17.71 -6.17
CA LEU A 185 24.07 18.02 -5.05
C LEU A 185 23.72 16.73 -4.30
N GLU A 186 23.73 16.80 -2.97
CA GLU A 186 23.37 15.72 -2.06
C GLU A 186 22.33 16.21 -1.07
N ASP A 187 21.19 15.50 -0.96
CA ASP A 187 20.13 15.84 -0.02
C ASP A 187 19.42 14.59 0.52
N THR A 188 18.69 14.77 1.62
CA THR A 188 17.76 13.77 2.15
C THR A 188 16.35 14.34 2.21
N TYR A 189 15.39 13.63 1.61
CA TYR A 189 13.97 13.97 1.63
C TYR A 189 13.19 12.95 2.45
N ARG A 190 12.20 13.41 3.19
CA ARG A 190 11.33 12.56 4.00
C ARG A 190 9.88 12.81 3.61
N VAL A 191 9.15 11.73 3.33
CA VAL A 191 7.71 11.75 3.10
C VAL A 191 7.05 10.87 4.15
N PRO A 192 6.09 11.39 4.92
CA PRO A 192 5.44 10.62 5.98
C PRO A 192 4.47 9.60 5.39
N ARG A 193 3.84 8.83 6.28
CA ARG A 193 2.76 7.90 5.95
C ARG A 193 1.45 8.66 5.81
N TYR A 194 0.53 8.12 5.01
CA TYR A 194 -0.78 8.73 4.77
C TYR A 194 -1.87 7.67 4.75
N ALA A 195 -2.99 7.93 5.44
CA ALA A 195 -4.18 7.12 5.33
C ALA A 195 -5.01 7.52 4.10
N HIS A 196 -5.70 6.55 3.48
CA HIS A 196 -6.48 6.76 2.27
C HIS A 196 -7.77 7.53 2.48
N CYS A 197 -8.32 7.45 3.70
CA CYS A 197 -9.56 8.10 4.12
C CYS A 197 -10.75 7.87 3.16
N PRO A 198 -11.03 6.63 2.69
CA PRO A 198 -12.27 6.37 1.94
C PRO A 198 -13.48 6.66 2.83
N ILE A 199 -14.56 7.20 2.28
CA ILE A 199 -15.76 7.52 3.07
C ILE A 199 -16.45 6.24 3.56
N GLU A 200 -16.51 5.20 2.72
CA GLU A 200 -16.87 3.85 3.16
C GLU A 200 -15.64 3.18 3.81
N THR A 201 -15.73 2.86 5.10
CA THR A 201 -14.74 2.01 5.81
C THR A 201 -14.69 0.59 5.23
N HIS A 202 -13.69 -0.21 5.60
CA HIS A 202 -13.69 -1.61 5.19
C HIS A 202 -14.85 -2.37 5.83
N ALA A 203 -15.52 -3.18 5.01
CA ALA A 203 -16.60 -4.07 5.42
C ALA A 203 -16.51 -5.38 4.65
N ALA A 204 -16.82 -6.49 5.33
CA ALA A 204 -16.94 -7.80 4.72
C ALA A 204 -18.00 -8.64 5.43
N VAL A 205 -18.68 -9.48 4.64
CA VAL A 205 -19.61 -10.49 5.10
C VAL A 205 -19.21 -11.82 4.49
N GLY A 206 -18.85 -12.80 5.31
CA GLY A 206 -18.56 -14.17 4.88
C GLY A 206 -19.74 -15.09 5.16
N LEU A 207 -20.11 -15.95 4.22
CA LEU A 207 -21.10 -17.00 4.39
C LEU A 207 -20.57 -18.30 3.80
N CYS A 208 -20.29 -19.28 4.65
CA CYS A 208 -20.14 -20.66 4.20
C CYS A 208 -21.49 -21.35 4.29
N ASP A 209 -22.04 -21.80 3.18
CA ASP A 209 -23.29 -22.55 3.21
C ASP A 209 -23.10 -23.97 3.79
N LEU A 210 -24.20 -24.67 4.01
CA LEU A 210 -24.18 -26.04 4.54
C LEU A 210 -23.56 -27.05 3.57
N SER A 211 -23.45 -26.73 2.29
CA SER A 211 -22.76 -27.54 1.28
C SER A 211 -21.24 -27.33 1.26
N GLY A 212 -20.73 -26.40 2.08
CA GLY A 212 -19.31 -26.08 2.18
C GLY A 212 -18.82 -25.03 1.17
N ARG A 213 -19.72 -24.25 0.57
CA ARG A 213 -19.35 -23.18 -0.37
C ARG A 213 -19.27 -21.85 0.35
N LEU A 214 -18.11 -21.20 0.26
CA LEU A 214 -17.83 -19.91 0.89
C LEU A 214 -18.08 -18.77 -0.10
N THR A 215 -19.00 -17.87 0.22
CA THR A 215 -19.16 -16.59 -0.47
C THR A 215 -18.78 -15.45 0.48
N VAL A 216 -17.93 -14.53 0.01
CA VAL A 216 -17.54 -13.32 0.73
C VAL A 216 -17.96 -12.10 -0.07
N TRP A 217 -18.77 -11.24 0.52
CA TRP A 217 -19.03 -9.89 0.01
C TRP A 217 -18.10 -8.94 0.71
N ALA A 218 -17.30 -8.17 -0.03
CA ALA A 218 -16.31 -7.29 0.55
C ALA A 218 -16.21 -5.97 -0.21
N SER A 219 -15.96 -4.88 0.52
CA SER A 219 -15.58 -3.61 -0.10
C SER A 219 -14.14 -3.72 -0.64
N SER A 220 -13.96 -4.36 -1.80
CA SER A 220 -12.65 -4.75 -2.33
C SER A 220 -12.40 -4.23 -3.74
N GLN A 221 -11.22 -3.68 -3.99
CA GLN A 221 -10.75 -3.29 -5.32
C GLN A 221 -10.14 -4.47 -6.10
N SER A 222 -9.97 -5.64 -5.50
CA SER A 222 -9.29 -6.78 -6.13
C SER A 222 -9.88 -8.13 -5.69
N PRO A 223 -11.18 -8.38 -5.97
CA PRO A 223 -11.88 -9.57 -5.48
C PRO A 223 -11.26 -10.90 -5.95
N HIS A 224 -10.66 -10.94 -7.14
CA HIS A 224 -9.95 -12.13 -7.64
C HIS A 224 -8.68 -12.42 -6.83
N THR A 225 -7.90 -11.39 -6.51
CA THR A 225 -6.73 -11.50 -5.64
C THR A 225 -7.14 -11.98 -4.25
N GLN A 226 -8.18 -11.40 -3.66
CA GLN A 226 -8.70 -11.83 -2.36
C GLN A 226 -9.15 -13.30 -2.39
N ARG A 227 -9.86 -13.74 -3.44
CA ARG A 227 -10.27 -15.14 -3.61
C ARG A 227 -9.05 -16.08 -3.60
N ASN A 228 -8.00 -15.76 -4.34
CA ASN A 228 -6.78 -16.56 -4.36
C ASN A 228 -6.17 -16.69 -2.95
N LEU A 229 -6.03 -15.56 -2.25
CA LEU A 229 -5.45 -15.55 -0.90
C LEU A 229 -6.31 -16.28 0.13
N PHE A 230 -7.63 -16.20 0.03
CA PHE A 230 -8.53 -16.94 0.92
C PHE A 230 -8.42 -18.44 0.68
N VAL A 231 -8.35 -18.87 -0.58
CA VAL A 231 -8.17 -20.28 -0.95
C VAL A 231 -6.84 -20.80 -0.41
N GLU A 232 -5.75 -20.05 -0.58
CA GLU A 232 -4.44 -20.45 -0.08
C GLU A 232 -4.41 -20.55 1.45
N ALA A 233 -4.99 -19.57 2.15
CA ALA A 233 -5.01 -19.55 3.61
C ALA A 233 -5.93 -20.63 4.20
N LEU A 234 -7.01 -20.98 3.51
CA LEU A 234 -8.02 -21.95 3.97
C LEU A 234 -7.86 -23.34 3.35
N ALA A 235 -6.85 -23.56 2.50
CA ALA A 235 -6.54 -24.86 1.90
C ALA A 235 -6.38 -25.99 2.94
N PRO A 236 -5.78 -25.76 4.14
CA PRO A 236 -5.70 -26.79 5.18
C PRO A 236 -7.07 -27.24 5.72
N LEU A 237 -8.13 -26.46 5.51
CA LEU A 237 -9.52 -26.82 5.84
C LEU A 237 -10.24 -27.52 4.67
N GLY A 238 -9.52 -27.85 3.59
CA GLY A 238 -10.06 -28.54 2.41
C GLY A 238 -10.68 -27.62 1.36
N PHE A 239 -10.58 -26.29 1.51
CA PHE A 239 -11.11 -25.36 0.52
C PHE A 239 -10.21 -25.28 -0.71
N THR A 240 -10.82 -25.37 -1.88
CA THR A 240 -10.15 -25.15 -3.16
C THR A 240 -10.77 -23.94 -3.87
N HIS A 241 -10.18 -23.56 -5.01
CA HIS A 241 -10.64 -22.38 -5.74
C HIS A 241 -12.12 -22.46 -6.14
N LYS A 242 -12.64 -23.65 -6.45
CA LYS A 242 -14.06 -23.84 -6.78
C LYS A 242 -14.98 -23.53 -5.61
N ASP A 243 -14.50 -23.69 -4.37
CA ASP A 243 -15.33 -23.62 -3.16
C ASP A 243 -15.54 -22.18 -2.68
N VAL A 244 -14.68 -21.26 -3.10
CA VAL A 244 -14.67 -19.86 -2.66
C VAL A 244 -15.14 -18.92 -3.78
N ARG A 245 -16.02 -17.98 -3.44
CA ARG A 245 -16.47 -16.87 -4.28
C ARG A 245 -16.28 -15.55 -3.53
N VAL A 246 -15.72 -14.55 -4.19
CA VAL A 246 -15.64 -13.18 -3.65
C VAL A 246 -16.45 -12.26 -4.56
N ILE A 247 -17.31 -11.44 -3.97
CA ILE A 247 -18.16 -10.47 -4.65
C ILE A 247 -17.79 -9.09 -4.11
N ALA A 248 -17.50 -8.15 -5.01
CA ALA A 248 -17.35 -6.74 -4.66
C ALA A 248 -18.64 -6.00 -5.05
N PRO A 249 -19.49 -5.62 -4.08
CA PRO A 249 -20.54 -4.63 -4.32
C PRO A 249 -19.93 -3.28 -4.76
N PRO A 250 -20.76 -2.28 -5.11
CA PRO A 250 -20.32 -0.90 -5.21
C PRO A 250 -19.43 -0.48 -4.03
N ILE A 251 -18.36 0.26 -4.31
CA ILE A 251 -17.30 0.59 -3.35
C ILE A 251 -17.25 2.11 -3.13
N GLY A 252 -17.32 2.54 -1.88
CA GLY A 252 -17.32 3.95 -1.46
C GLY A 252 -15.92 4.57 -1.36
N GLY A 253 -15.10 4.34 -2.38
CA GLY A 253 -13.70 4.75 -2.43
C GLY A 253 -12.75 3.72 -1.83
N GLY A 254 -11.45 3.88 -2.10
CA GLY A 254 -10.40 3.00 -1.59
C GLY A 254 -9.00 3.50 -1.89
N PHE A 255 -8.80 4.12 -3.06
CA PHE A 255 -7.55 4.80 -3.43
C PHE A 255 -6.29 3.91 -3.34
N GLY A 256 -6.46 2.58 -3.40
CA GLY A 256 -5.41 1.57 -3.23
C GLY A 256 -5.53 0.80 -1.90
N GLY A 257 -6.14 1.37 -0.87
CA GLY A 257 -6.21 0.78 0.47
C GLY A 257 -7.05 -0.49 0.54
N LYS A 258 -7.98 -0.67 -0.41
CA LYS A 258 -8.87 -1.84 -0.56
C LYS A 258 -8.39 -2.85 -1.64
N ALA A 259 -7.15 -2.72 -2.13
CA ALA A 259 -6.59 -3.64 -3.14
C ALA A 259 -5.98 -4.91 -2.53
N GLY A 260 -5.56 -4.83 -1.27
CA GLY A 260 -4.98 -5.92 -0.51
C GLY A 260 -6.00 -6.79 0.23
N VAL A 261 -5.50 -7.53 1.23
CA VAL A 261 -6.32 -8.25 2.21
C VAL A 261 -6.02 -7.71 3.62
N SER A 262 -7.06 -7.24 4.30
CA SER A 262 -7.02 -6.77 5.68
C SER A 262 -7.89 -7.67 6.56
N MET A 263 -9.09 -7.23 6.90
CA MET A 263 -10.09 -7.95 7.70
C MET A 263 -10.93 -8.96 6.93
N GLU A 264 -10.92 -8.92 5.60
CA GLU A 264 -11.83 -9.74 4.79
C GLU A 264 -11.59 -11.25 5.02
N ILE A 265 -10.33 -11.64 5.25
CA ILE A 265 -9.96 -13.01 5.60
C ILE A 265 -10.57 -13.46 6.94
N LEU A 266 -10.82 -12.54 7.89
CA LEU A 266 -11.43 -12.87 9.18
C LEU A 266 -12.89 -13.31 8.98
N ALA A 267 -13.65 -12.55 8.20
CA ALA A 267 -15.02 -12.90 7.83
C ALA A 267 -15.06 -14.24 7.07
N ALA A 268 -14.13 -14.45 6.13
CA ALA A 268 -13.99 -15.70 5.40
C ALA A 268 -13.74 -16.90 6.33
N ALA A 269 -12.72 -16.79 7.21
CA ALA A 269 -12.29 -17.84 8.12
C ALA A 269 -13.38 -18.21 9.13
N MET A 270 -13.95 -17.22 9.83
CA MET A 270 -15.02 -17.45 10.81
C MET A 270 -16.26 -18.09 10.18
N ALA A 271 -16.63 -17.67 8.96
CA ALA A 271 -17.76 -18.26 8.24
C ALA A 271 -17.57 -19.77 7.97
N THR A 272 -16.32 -20.25 7.77
CA THR A 272 -16.06 -21.69 7.59
C THR A 272 -16.42 -22.53 8.82
N LYS A 273 -16.34 -21.93 10.02
CA LYS A 273 -16.68 -22.57 11.30
C LYS A 273 -18.15 -22.35 11.70
N LEU A 274 -18.80 -21.34 11.13
CA LEU A 274 -20.17 -20.93 11.44
C LEU A 274 -21.12 -21.15 10.25
N ARG A 275 -21.08 -22.37 9.67
CA ARG A 275 -21.82 -22.69 8.44
C ARG A 275 -23.31 -22.36 8.55
N GLY A 276 -23.87 -21.86 7.46
CA GLY A 276 -25.26 -21.39 7.36
C GLY A 276 -25.51 -20.01 7.97
N ASN A 277 -24.54 -19.40 8.67
CA ASN A 277 -24.69 -18.09 9.28
C ASN A 277 -23.70 -17.09 8.65
N PRO A 278 -24.16 -15.97 8.08
CA PRO A 278 -23.28 -14.93 7.59
C PRO A 278 -22.58 -14.21 8.75
N VAL A 279 -21.28 -13.99 8.63
CA VAL A 279 -20.43 -13.32 9.63
C VAL A 279 -19.95 -11.99 9.07
N ARG A 280 -20.36 -10.90 9.70
CA ARG A 280 -19.99 -9.53 9.37
C ARG A 280 -18.82 -9.05 10.23
N VAL A 281 -17.84 -8.47 9.55
CA VAL A 281 -16.71 -7.73 10.13
C VAL A 281 -16.70 -6.35 9.51
N ILE A 282 -16.52 -5.30 10.32
CA ILE A 282 -16.50 -3.91 9.86
C ILE A 282 -15.51 -3.11 10.69
N TRP A 283 -14.71 -2.28 10.01
CA TRP A 283 -13.89 -1.26 10.65
C TRP A 283 -14.73 -0.05 11.06
N SER A 284 -14.55 0.38 12.30
CA SER A 284 -14.91 1.75 12.68
C SER A 284 -14.01 2.74 11.92
N ARG A 285 -14.40 4.02 11.87
CA ARG A 285 -13.53 5.06 11.30
C ARG A 285 -12.15 5.11 11.97
N GLU A 286 -12.10 4.91 13.28
CA GLU A 286 -10.85 4.86 14.03
C GLU A 286 -9.97 3.69 13.59
N ARG A 287 -10.54 2.47 13.56
CA ARG A 287 -9.87 1.25 13.08
C ARG A 287 -9.40 1.37 11.64
N GLU A 288 -10.14 2.08 10.79
CA GLU A 288 -9.72 2.33 9.40
C GLU A 288 -8.33 2.99 9.34
N PHE A 289 -7.96 3.83 10.32
CA PHE A 289 -6.64 4.48 10.33
C PHE A 289 -5.50 3.56 10.74
N TYR A 290 -5.71 2.56 11.60
CA TYR A 290 -4.61 1.74 12.14
C TYR A 290 -4.68 0.24 11.80
N ASN A 291 -5.78 -0.24 11.23
CA ASN A 291 -5.99 -1.64 10.83
C ASN A 291 -6.18 -1.82 9.31
N THR A 292 -5.85 -0.81 8.53
CA THR A 292 -5.81 -0.90 7.06
C THR A 292 -4.41 -0.58 6.55
N SER A 293 -4.16 -0.95 5.29
CA SER A 293 -2.90 -0.59 4.65
C SER A 293 -2.80 0.93 4.53
N GLN A 294 -1.66 1.52 4.89
CA GLN A 294 -1.36 2.95 4.69
C GLN A 294 -0.41 3.19 3.51
N ARG A 295 -0.30 4.44 3.05
CA ARG A 295 0.83 4.83 2.18
C ARG A 295 2.14 4.63 2.93
N LEU A 296 3.14 4.10 2.24
CA LEU A 296 4.50 3.92 2.77
C LEU A 296 5.14 5.29 3.01
N GLY A 297 5.79 5.43 4.18
CA GLY A 297 6.73 6.52 4.40
C GLY A 297 8.05 6.21 3.69
N VAL A 298 8.79 7.24 3.28
CA VAL A 298 10.11 7.06 2.67
C VAL A 298 11.11 8.09 3.16
N ILE A 299 12.33 7.63 3.38
CA ILE A 299 13.52 8.47 3.48
C ILE A 299 14.32 8.25 2.20
N ALA A 300 14.41 9.29 1.38
CA ALA A 300 15.12 9.29 0.11
C ALA A 300 16.43 10.05 0.26
N LYS A 301 17.57 9.36 0.20
CA LYS A 301 18.89 9.98 0.06
C LYS A 301 19.19 10.06 -1.43
N LEU A 302 19.39 11.28 -1.93
CA LEU A 302 19.52 11.56 -3.34
C LEU A 302 20.79 12.36 -3.60
N LYS A 303 21.58 11.87 -4.55
CA LYS A 303 22.79 12.51 -5.05
C LYS A 303 22.75 12.56 -6.57
N ILE A 304 22.83 13.75 -7.14
CA ILE A 304 22.82 13.96 -8.60
C ILE A 304 24.05 14.76 -9.03
N GLY A 305 24.74 14.24 -10.05
CA GLY A 305 25.80 14.94 -10.77
C GLY A 305 25.22 15.64 -12.01
N VAL A 306 25.66 16.87 -12.25
CA VAL A 306 25.21 17.70 -13.37
C VAL A 306 26.37 18.52 -13.92
N LYS A 307 26.37 18.75 -15.24
CA LYS A 307 27.29 19.68 -15.91
C LYS A 307 26.78 21.12 -15.84
N ASN A 308 27.66 22.09 -16.04
CA ASN A 308 27.32 23.52 -16.10
C ASN A 308 26.29 23.84 -17.18
N ASP A 309 26.25 23.04 -18.25
CA ASP A 309 25.26 23.17 -19.32
C ASP A 309 23.88 22.57 -18.95
N GLY A 310 23.75 21.95 -17.76
CA GLY A 310 22.51 21.35 -17.27
C GLY A 310 22.33 19.87 -17.63
N MET A 311 23.27 19.20 -18.29
CA MET A 311 23.15 17.75 -18.55
C MET A 311 23.41 16.93 -17.28
N PHE A 312 22.50 16.00 -16.95
CA PHE A 312 22.70 15.07 -15.84
C PHE A 312 23.69 13.97 -16.19
N THR A 313 24.64 13.71 -15.29
CA THR A 313 25.71 12.71 -15.49
C THR A 313 25.50 11.45 -14.68
N ALA A 314 25.05 11.58 -13.43
CA ALA A 314 24.91 10.48 -12.48
C ALA A 314 23.74 10.68 -11.51
N ILE A 315 23.16 9.58 -11.06
CA ILE A 315 22.19 9.53 -9.95
C ILE A 315 22.52 8.37 -9.00
N ASP A 316 22.76 8.68 -7.73
CA ASP A 316 22.70 7.74 -6.60
C ASP A 316 21.44 8.05 -5.79
N HIS A 317 20.47 7.13 -5.83
CA HIS A 317 19.16 7.29 -5.20
C HIS A 317 18.87 6.10 -4.28
N ARG A 318 18.94 6.33 -2.98
CA ARG A 318 18.69 5.32 -1.94
C ARG A 318 17.40 5.64 -1.22
N LEU A 319 16.45 4.72 -1.30
CA LEU A 319 15.09 4.86 -0.82
C LEU A 319 14.83 3.82 0.28
N TYR A 320 14.58 4.29 1.49
CA TYR A 320 14.30 3.47 2.66
C TYR A 320 12.82 3.60 3.02
N TRP A 321 12.06 2.57 2.69
CA TRP A 321 10.60 2.56 2.80
C TRP A 321 10.15 1.89 4.09
N ASP A 322 9.24 2.55 4.78
CA ASP A 322 8.54 1.99 5.93
C ASP A 322 7.33 1.17 5.45
N ALA A 323 7.43 -0.15 5.56
CA ALA A 323 6.40 -1.11 5.18
C ALA A 323 5.41 -1.41 6.32
N GLY A 324 5.66 -0.94 7.54
CA GLY A 324 4.93 -1.41 8.72
C GLY A 324 5.22 -2.88 9.04
N ALA A 325 4.29 -3.51 9.75
CA ALA A 325 4.44 -4.86 10.30
C ALA A 325 4.21 -6.01 9.30
N SER A 326 4.04 -5.73 8.00
CA SER A 326 3.78 -6.73 6.96
C SER A 326 4.21 -6.21 5.60
N ALA A 327 4.74 -7.07 4.73
CA ALA A 327 5.21 -6.69 3.41
C ALA A 327 4.04 -6.20 2.54
N GLU A 328 2.93 -6.95 2.54
CA GLU A 328 1.71 -6.73 1.74
C GLU A 328 2.02 -6.12 0.35
N TYR A 329 1.18 -5.22 -0.16
CA TYR A 329 1.44 -4.46 -1.38
C TYR A 329 2.66 -3.54 -1.25
N GLY A 330 3.10 -3.21 -0.03
CA GLY A 330 4.19 -2.29 0.22
C GLY A 330 5.50 -2.74 -0.43
N ALA A 331 5.85 -4.02 -0.32
CA ALA A 331 7.04 -4.55 -0.96
C ALA A 331 6.99 -4.44 -2.51
N ASN A 332 5.81 -4.50 -3.12
CA ASN A 332 5.68 -4.27 -4.57
C ASN A 332 5.76 -2.78 -4.95
N VAL A 333 5.32 -1.87 -4.06
CA VAL A 333 5.58 -0.43 -4.21
C VAL A 333 7.10 -0.18 -4.26
N VAL A 334 7.84 -0.75 -3.31
CA VAL A 334 9.32 -0.65 -3.25
C VAL A 334 9.98 -1.19 -4.51
N ASN A 335 9.54 -2.36 -5.00
CA ASN A 335 10.05 -2.97 -6.22
C ASN A 335 9.78 -2.09 -7.46
N ALA A 336 8.56 -1.59 -7.63
CA ALA A 336 8.17 -0.74 -8.75
C ALA A 336 8.96 0.59 -8.77
N VAL A 337 9.14 1.21 -7.61
CA VAL A 337 9.95 2.42 -7.51
C VAL A 337 11.41 2.13 -7.80
N GLY A 338 11.98 1.04 -7.27
CA GLY A 338 13.39 0.70 -7.54
C GLY A 338 13.72 0.51 -9.02
N LEU A 339 12.72 0.25 -9.87
CA LEU A 339 12.85 0.22 -11.33
C LEU A 339 12.79 1.61 -11.98
N SER A 340 12.12 2.58 -11.37
CA SER A 340 11.72 3.84 -12.01
C SER A 340 12.22 5.11 -11.29
N ALA A 341 13.04 4.97 -10.25
CA ALA A 341 13.44 6.04 -9.34
C ALA A 341 14.35 7.12 -9.97
N THR A 342 14.68 7.02 -11.25
CA THR A 342 15.28 8.12 -12.04
C THR A 342 14.28 9.21 -12.37
N GLY A 343 12.98 8.96 -12.17
CA GLY A 343 11.94 9.81 -12.73
C GLY A 343 11.99 9.82 -14.27
N PRO A 344 11.28 10.75 -14.91
CA PRO A 344 11.22 10.87 -16.35
C PRO A 344 12.48 11.52 -16.96
N TYR A 345 13.67 11.25 -16.41
CA TYR A 345 14.93 11.87 -16.81
C TYR A 345 15.98 10.85 -17.24
N ARG A 346 16.81 11.25 -18.21
CA ARG A 346 17.98 10.50 -18.66
C ARG A 346 19.12 10.66 -17.67
N PHE A 347 19.71 9.53 -17.28
CA PHE A 347 20.98 9.43 -16.57
C PHE A 347 21.80 8.31 -17.21
N GLN A 348 23.07 8.54 -17.54
CA GLN A 348 23.90 7.46 -18.08
C GLN A 348 24.39 6.51 -16.97
N ASN A 349 24.65 7.08 -15.78
CA ASN A 349 25.19 6.36 -14.63
C ASN A 349 24.18 6.36 -13.49
N ILE A 350 23.72 5.17 -13.09
CA ILE A 350 22.58 4.96 -12.20
C ILE A 350 22.97 3.98 -11.10
N PHE A 351 22.76 4.41 -9.86
CA PHE A 351 22.78 3.58 -8.67
C PHE A 351 21.47 3.79 -7.91
N ILE A 352 20.58 2.80 -7.90
CA ILE A 352 19.32 2.86 -7.16
C ILE A 352 19.22 1.70 -6.20
N ASP A 353 19.06 2.00 -4.92
CA ASP A 353 18.65 1.05 -3.89
C ASP A 353 17.27 1.43 -3.37
N SER A 354 16.32 0.51 -3.47
CA SER A 354 14.97 0.67 -2.90
C SER A 354 14.72 -0.47 -1.92
N VAL A 355 14.67 -0.14 -0.63
CA VAL A 355 14.69 -1.10 0.48
C VAL A 355 13.37 -1.03 1.24
N CYS A 356 12.70 -2.17 1.34
CA CYS A 356 11.44 -2.37 2.06
C CYS A 356 11.76 -2.85 3.48
N LEU A 357 11.46 -2.04 4.48
CA LEU A 357 11.83 -2.29 5.88
C LEU A 357 10.59 -2.49 6.73
N TYR A 358 10.58 -3.55 7.52
CA TYR A 358 9.56 -3.77 8.53
C TYR A 358 9.72 -2.78 9.70
N THR A 359 8.60 -2.29 10.22
CA THR A 359 8.52 -1.49 11.46
C THR A 359 7.32 -1.98 12.29
N ASN A 360 7.22 -1.59 13.56
CA ASN A 360 6.11 -1.93 14.45
C ASN A 360 4.90 -0.99 14.31
N LEU A 361 4.73 -0.44 13.11
CA LEU A 361 3.60 0.37 12.73
C LEU A 361 2.60 -0.44 11.89
N PRO A 362 1.33 0.02 11.74
CA PRO A 362 0.35 -0.65 10.88
C PRO A 362 0.91 -1.03 9.51
N PRO A 363 0.50 -2.13 8.88
CA PRO A 363 0.97 -2.48 7.53
C PRO A 363 0.79 -1.34 6.52
N CYS A 364 1.73 -1.20 5.59
CA CYS A 364 1.62 -0.29 4.46
C CYS A 364 1.30 -1.05 3.17
N GLY A 365 0.78 -0.34 2.17
CA GLY A 365 0.36 -0.94 0.92
C GLY A 365 0.17 0.06 -0.21
N ALA A 366 -0.67 -0.32 -1.16
CA ALA A 366 -0.92 0.48 -2.35
C ALA A 366 -1.66 1.77 -1.98
N TYR A 367 -1.14 2.92 -2.43
CA TYR A 367 -1.86 4.21 -2.41
C TYR A 367 -1.81 4.82 -3.82
N ARG A 368 -2.82 5.60 -4.23
CA ARG A 368 -2.79 6.39 -5.47
C ARG A 368 -1.46 7.14 -5.67
N GLY A 369 -0.69 6.72 -6.67
CA GLY A 369 0.69 7.15 -6.92
C GLY A 369 1.66 5.96 -6.89
N PHE A 370 1.43 5.01 -5.98
CA PHE A 370 2.13 3.73 -5.86
C PHE A 370 3.66 3.91 -5.68
N GLY A 371 4.07 4.77 -4.74
CA GLY A 371 5.47 5.09 -4.47
C GLY A 371 6.05 6.21 -5.35
N TYR A 372 5.44 6.46 -6.52
CA TYR A 372 5.96 7.47 -7.45
C TYR A 372 5.81 8.90 -6.92
N SER A 373 4.74 9.20 -6.18
CA SER A 373 4.58 10.53 -5.60
C SER A 373 5.66 10.84 -4.56
N GLU A 374 6.05 9.82 -3.80
CA GLU A 374 6.96 9.90 -2.67
C GLU A 374 8.40 10.14 -3.14
N PHE A 375 8.91 9.36 -4.09
CA PHE A 375 10.26 9.60 -4.62
C PHE A 375 10.31 10.83 -5.54
N MET A 376 9.24 11.11 -6.31
CA MET A 376 9.22 12.29 -7.19
C MET A 376 9.20 13.59 -6.39
N PHE A 377 8.61 13.63 -5.19
CA PHE A 377 8.73 14.80 -4.31
C PHE A 377 10.19 15.16 -4.05
N GLY A 378 11.00 14.18 -3.65
CA GLY A 378 12.44 14.38 -3.43
C GLY A 378 13.17 14.75 -4.71
N LEU A 379 12.97 13.96 -5.78
CA LEU A 379 13.63 14.17 -7.06
C LEU A 379 13.33 15.53 -7.70
N GLU A 380 12.06 15.93 -7.78
CA GLU A 380 11.66 17.21 -8.40
C GLU A 380 12.10 18.42 -7.55
N SER A 381 12.10 18.28 -6.23
CA SER A 381 12.65 19.31 -5.32
C SER A 381 14.16 19.47 -5.51
N HIS A 382 14.87 18.36 -5.68
CA HIS A 382 16.31 18.34 -5.93
C HIS A 382 16.66 18.98 -7.27
N ILE A 383 15.90 18.67 -8.33
CA ILE A 383 16.08 19.28 -9.66
C ILE A 383 15.84 20.80 -9.62
N ASN A 384 14.87 21.29 -8.85
CA ASN A 384 14.67 22.73 -8.67
C ASN A 384 15.87 23.41 -7.98
N ARG A 385 16.51 22.73 -7.01
CA ARG A 385 17.72 23.24 -6.36
C ARG A 385 18.92 23.25 -7.30
N ILE A 386 19.06 22.21 -8.14
CA ILE A 386 20.08 22.17 -9.20
C ILE A 386 19.86 23.33 -10.19
N ALA A 387 18.62 23.54 -10.65
CA ALA A 387 18.29 24.66 -11.54
C ALA A 387 18.67 26.01 -10.93
N THR A 388 18.40 26.19 -9.62
CA THR A 388 18.79 27.39 -8.88
C THR A 388 20.30 27.58 -8.84
N HIS A 389 21.07 26.53 -8.55
CA HIS A 389 22.53 26.58 -8.54
C HIS A 389 23.10 26.97 -9.91
N LEU A 390 22.61 26.33 -10.98
CA LEU A 390 23.01 26.60 -12.36
C LEU A 390 22.49 27.94 -12.90
N LYS A 391 21.63 28.64 -12.15
CA LYS A 391 20.87 29.81 -12.62
C LYS A 391 20.13 29.52 -13.94
N MET A 392 19.69 28.29 -14.10
CA MET A 392 18.96 27.80 -15.27
C MET A 392 17.46 27.79 -14.97
N ASP A 393 16.65 28.13 -15.96
CA ASP A 393 15.21 27.97 -15.84
C ASP A 393 14.84 26.49 -15.57
N PRO A 394 14.02 26.20 -14.54
CA PRO A 394 13.74 24.83 -14.13
C PRO A 394 12.89 24.04 -15.15
N VAL A 395 12.17 24.69 -16.06
CA VAL A 395 11.46 24.01 -17.16
C VAL A 395 12.46 23.63 -18.25
N THR A 396 13.40 24.52 -18.56
CA THR A 396 14.48 24.29 -19.52
C THR A 396 15.38 23.13 -19.10
N LEU A 397 15.80 23.10 -17.83
CA LEU A 397 16.60 21.99 -17.27
C LEU A 397 15.88 20.64 -17.42
N ARG A 398 14.56 20.62 -17.14
CA ARG A 398 13.73 19.42 -17.28
C ARG A 398 13.63 18.96 -18.72
N LYS A 399 13.33 19.85 -19.67
CA LYS A 399 13.28 19.51 -21.10
C LYS A 399 14.59 18.93 -21.60
N LYS A 400 15.73 19.52 -21.19
CA LYS A 400 17.07 19.07 -21.59
C LYS A 400 17.34 17.62 -21.18
N ASN A 401 16.84 17.21 -20.01
CA ASN A 401 17.07 15.87 -19.46
C ASN A 401 15.89 14.91 -19.61
N ALA A 402 14.73 15.35 -20.08
CA ALA A 402 13.52 14.55 -20.17
C ALA A 402 13.69 13.35 -21.08
N ILE A 403 13.30 12.16 -20.63
CA ILE A 403 13.31 10.92 -21.43
C ILE A 403 12.52 11.10 -22.72
N GLN A 404 13.05 10.51 -23.80
CA GLN A 404 12.50 10.48 -25.14
C GLN A 404 12.19 9.05 -25.59
N GLU A 405 11.42 8.92 -26.66
CA GLU A 405 11.20 7.63 -27.31
C GLU A 405 12.54 7.00 -27.71
N GLY A 406 12.67 5.69 -27.49
CA GLY A 406 13.91 4.94 -27.77
C GLY A 406 14.99 5.04 -26.68
N ASP A 407 14.92 6.02 -25.77
CA ASP A 407 15.85 6.08 -24.63
C ASP A 407 15.75 4.79 -23.80
N ILE A 408 16.88 4.24 -23.39
CA ILE A 408 16.91 3.09 -22.51
C ILE A 408 16.55 3.54 -21.09
N LEU A 409 15.56 2.89 -20.49
CA LEU A 409 15.13 3.13 -19.11
C LEU A 409 16.07 2.48 -18.11
N ALA A 410 15.98 2.87 -16.84
CA ALA A 410 16.89 2.38 -15.79
C ALA A 410 16.92 0.84 -15.68
N TYR A 411 15.82 0.18 -16.04
CA TYR A 411 15.66 -1.27 -16.04
C TYR A 411 15.91 -1.93 -17.41
N GLY A 412 16.52 -1.21 -18.36
CA GLY A 412 17.10 -1.78 -19.58
C GLY A 412 16.18 -1.89 -20.81
N VAL A 413 14.92 -1.44 -20.72
CA VAL A 413 14.00 -1.46 -21.88
C VAL A 413 13.98 -0.11 -22.60
N PRO A 414 13.78 -0.07 -23.93
CA PRO A 414 13.57 1.18 -24.65
C PRO A 414 12.23 1.81 -24.27
N MET A 415 12.21 3.14 -24.18
CA MET A 415 10.99 3.90 -23.93
C MET A 415 10.07 3.89 -25.16
N ASN A 416 8.80 3.56 -24.93
CA ASN A 416 7.75 3.66 -25.93
C ASN A 416 7.48 5.13 -26.34
N PRO A 417 6.79 5.37 -27.47
CA PRO A 417 6.32 6.71 -27.82
C PRO A 417 5.63 7.39 -26.65
N SER A 418 6.08 8.61 -26.31
CA SER A 418 5.58 9.34 -25.15
C SER A 418 5.24 10.79 -25.47
N GLY A 419 4.25 11.34 -24.78
CA GLY A 419 3.83 12.73 -24.91
C GLY A 419 4.55 13.69 -23.97
N LEU A 420 5.66 13.29 -23.33
CA LEU A 420 6.24 14.02 -22.20
C LEU A 420 6.63 15.46 -22.58
N LEU A 421 7.47 15.65 -23.60
CA LEU A 421 7.89 16.99 -24.03
C LEU A 421 6.70 17.87 -24.45
N LYS A 422 5.74 17.29 -25.18
CA LYS A 422 4.49 17.97 -25.56
C LYS A 422 3.68 18.41 -24.34
N ALA A 423 3.63 17.59 -23.29
CA ALA A 423 2.96 17.92 -22.04
C ALA A 423 3.69 19.06 -21.31
N ILE A 424 5.04 19.07 -21.33
CA ILE A 424 5.81 20.17 -20.76
C ILE A 424 5.49 21.49 -21.49
N ASP A 425 5.57 21.49 -22.82
CA ASP A 425 5.28 22.67 -23.64
C ASP A 425 3.85 23.17 -23.44
N ALA A 426 2.88 22.26 -23.36
CA ALA A 426 1.48 22.59 -23.13
C ALA A 426 1.27 23.25 -21.76
N VAL A 427 1.82 22.68 -20.68
CA VAL A 427 1.67 23.26 -19.33
C VAL A 427 2.40 24.59 -19.24
N GLU A 428 3.62 24.70 -19.77
CA GLU A 428 4.39 25.94 -19.78
C GLU A 428 3.62 27.09 -20.45
N LYS A 429 2.98 26.80 -21.59
CA LYS A 429 2.12 27.76 -22.29
C LYS A 429 0.88 28.11 -21.47
N GLU A 430 0.16 27.12 -20.97
CA GLU A 430 -1.13 27.29 -20.30
C GLU A 430 -1.02 28.12 -19.01
N ILE A 431 0.06 27.91 -18.25
CA ILE A 431 0.31 28.67 -17.01
C ILE A 431 1.07 29.98 -17.26
N GLU A 432 1.29 30.35 -18.53
CA GLU A 432 2.11 31.50 -18.94
C GLU A 432 3.45 31.55 -18.18
N TRP A 433 4.23 30.46 -18.18
CA TRP A 433 5.36 30.27 -17.26
C TRP A 433 6.32 31.48 -17.15
N SER A 434 6.67 32.08 -18.29
CA SER A 434 7.57 33.24 -18.38
C SER A 434 7.00 34.54 -17.79
N LYS A 435 5.67 34.63 -17.61
CA LYS A 435 5.00 35.82 -17.09
C LYS A 435 5.01 35.82 -15.57
N LYS A 436 5.70 36.83 -15.00
CA LYS A 436 5.66 37.11 -13.56
C LYS A 436 4.31 37.67 -13.17
N VAL A 437 3.69 37.08 -12.14
CA VAL A 437 2.43 37.56 -11.57
C VAL A 437 2.74 38.39 -10.32
N LYS A 438 2.31 39.66 -10.30
CA LYS A 438 2.45 40.52 -9.12
C LYS A 438 1.22 40.35 -8.22
N PRO A 439 1.40 40.16 -6.91
CA PRO A 439 0.29 40.13 -5.97
C PRO A 439 -0.33 41.54 -5.87
N ILE A 440 -1.66 41.60 -5.79
CA ILE A 440 -2.40 42.85 -5.53
C ILE A 440 -2.21 43.27 -4.06
N ASP A 441 -2.17 42.28 -3.17
CA ASP A 441 -1.94 42.46 -1.74
C ASP A 441 -0.44 42.45 -1.44
N PRO A 442 0.14 43.52 -0.86
CA PRO A 442 1.56 43.60 -0.55
C PRO A 442 2.03 42.58 0.49
N ASN A 443 1.11 41.95 1.23
CA ASN A 443 1.41 40.90 2.21
C ASN A 443 1.37 39.49 1.63
N LYS A 444 1.10 39.33 0.32
CA LYS A 444 1.05 38.04 -0.35
C LYS A 444 2.21 37.89 -1.33
N VAL A 445 2.64 36.65 -1.53
CA VAL A 445 3.60 36.28 -2.58
C VAL A 445 2.93 35.25 -3.49
N ILE A 446 3.11 35.39 -4.80
CA ILE A 446 2.61 34.44 -5.80
C ILE A 446 3.80 33.72 -6.42
N GLY A 447 3.81 32.39 -6.33
CA GLY A 447 4.80 31.52 -6.96
C GLY A 447 4.16 30.63 -8.02
N LYS A 448 4.94 30.26 -9.03
CA LYS A 448 4.63 29.17 -9.96
C LYS A 448 5.59 28.02 -9.68
N GLY A 449 5.06 26.81 -9.62
CA GLY A 449 5.84 25.58 -9.48
C GLY A 449 5.67 24.73 -10.73
N PHE A 450 6.73 24.02 -11.12
CA PHE A 450 6.70 23.06 -12.20
C PHE A 450 7.34 21.76 -11.74
N SER A 451 6.69 20.64 -12.05
CA SER A 451 7.21 19.30 -11.75
C SER A 451 6.78 18.31 -12.81
N LEU A 452 7.65 17.36 -13.14
CA LEU A 452 7.24 16.19 -13.93
C LEU A 452 6.79 15.08 -12.99
N ILE A 453 5.84 14.26 -13.45
CA ILE A 453 5.49 13.01 -12.79
C ILE A 453 5.30 11.97 -13.88
N TRP A 454 5.93 10.82 -13.73
CA TRP A 454 5.61 9.64 -14.49
C TRP A 454 5.21 8.51 -13.56
N LYS A 455 4.52 7.51 -14.10
CA LYS A 455 4.20 6.28 -13.38
C LYS A 455 4.14 5.15 -14.39
N ALA A 456 4.86 4.06 -14.14
CA ALA A 456 4.70 2.87 -14.95
C ALA A 456 3.28 2.30 -14.73
N PRO A 457 2.52 1.99 -15.79
CA PRO A 457 1.24 1.31 -15.61
C PRO A 457 1.48 -0.12 -15.12
N ALA A 458 0.81 -0.51 -14.05
CA ALA A 458 0.87 -1.88 -13.52
C ALA A 458 0.01 -2.86 -14.35
N MET A 459 -0.89 -2.34 -15.19
CA MET A 459 -1.69 -3.12 -16.12
C MET A 459 -1.45 -2.63 -17.55
N PRO A 460 -1.47 -3.54 -18.54
CA PRO A 460 -1.49 -3.16 -19.94
C PRO A 460 -2.61 -2.14 -20.22
N PRO A 461 -2.40 -1.14 -21.10
CA PRO A 461 -3.43 -0.17 -21.47
C PRO A 461 -4.68 -0.80 -22.11
N ASN A 462 -4.65 -2.09 -22.42
CA ASN A 462 -5.75 -2.89 -22.96
C ASN A 462 -6.37 -3.87 -21.95
N ALA A 463 -6.13 -3.70 -20.64
CA ALA A 463 -6.88 -4.47 -19.64
C ALA A 463 -8.35 -4.03 -19.66
N SER A 464 -9.19 -4.83 -20.32
CA SER A 464 -10.64 -4.72 -20.29
C SER A 464 -11.12 -4.84 -18.84
N SER A 465 -11.67 -3.75 -18.32
CA SER A 465 -12.44 -3.73 -17.06
C SER A 465 -13.73 -4.51 -17.18
#